data_AF-A0A2W1MQE0-F1
#
_entry.id   AF-A0A2W1MQE0-F1
#
_cell.length_a   1.000
_cell.length_b   1.000
_cell.length_c   1.000
_cell.angle_alpha   90.00
_cell.angle_beta   90.00
_cell.angle_gamma   90.00
#
_symmetry.space_group_name_H-M   'P 1'
#
loop_
_entity.id
_entity.type
_entity.pdbx_description
1 polymer ?
#
loop_
_entity_poly.entity_id
_entity_poly.type
_entity_poly.pdbx_seq_one_letter_code
_entity_poly.pdbx_strand_id
1 'polypeptide(L)' 'MGNPVPTLKIVLILMIVIDLFWFGERVLSMLDFSLFDFMPSTLINLVGLASSLLLIVFNVLLIGLLGRLQLKAE' A
#
# COMPACT_ATOMS: atom_id res chain seq x y z
N MET A 1 4.72 16.66 18.55
CA MET A 1 4.76 16.03 17.20
C MET A 1 4.88 14.52 17.40
N GLY A 2 3.77 13.79 17.23
CA GLY A 2 3.64 12.38 17.58
C GLY A 2 4.63 11.48 16.84
N ASN A 3 5.05 10.41 17.51
CA ASN A 3 6.00 9.44 17.00
C ASN A 3 5.50 8.88 15.63
N PRO A 4 6.23 9.06 14.52
CA PRO A 4 5.77 8.63 13.19
C PRO A 4 5.84 7.11 12.97
N VAL A 5 6.51 6.38 13.87
CA VAL A 5 6.70 4.92 13.82
C VAL A 5 5.37 4.14 13.80
N PRO A 6 4.39 4.39 14.70
CA PRO A 6 3.08 3.72 14.62
C PRO A 6 2.32 4.00 13.33
N THR A 7 2.36 5.24 12.80
CA THR A 7 1.73 5.58 11.52
C THR A 7 2.37 4.83 10.37
N LEU A 8 3.70 4.74 10.33
CA LEU A 8 4.41 3.97 9.30
C LEU A 8 4.04 2.49 9.33
N LYS A 9 3.94 1.90 10.53
CA LYS A 9 3.55 0.50 10.70
C LYS A 9 2.15 0.23 10.16
N ILE A 10 1.19 1.13 10.41
CA ILE A 10 -0.18 1.03 9.89
C ILE A 10 -0.17 1.11 8.36
N VAL A 11 0.55 2.08 7.79
CA VAL A 11 0.67 2.25 6.33
C VAL A 11 1.33 1.02 5.68
N LEU A 12 2.35 0.44 6.30
CA LEU A 12 2.98 -0.81 5.86
C LEU A 12 2.01 -1.98 5.86
N ILE A 13 1.25 -2.15 6.94
CA ILE A 13 0.24 -3.22 7.02
C ILE A 13 -0.81 -3.04 5.93
N LEU A 14 -1.30 -1.82 5.72
CA LEU A 14 -2.25 -1.51 4.65
C LEU A 14 -1.69 -1.80 3.26
N MET A 15 -0.43 -1.45 2.98
CA MET A 15 0.23 -1.82 1.72
C MET A 15 0.27 -3.32 1.53
N ILE A 16 0.73 -4.08 2.54
CA ILE A 16 0.83 -5.54 2.47
C ILE A 16 -0.54 -6.18 2.18
N VAL A 17 -1.61 -5.72 2.83
CA VAL A 17 -2.97 -6.25 2.60
C VAL A 17 -3.44 -5.96 1.17
N ILE A 18 -3.19 -4.76 0.67
CA ILE A 18 -3.56 -4.38 -0.71
C ILE A 18 -2.74 -5.17 -1.73
N ASP A 19 -1.43 -5.30 -1.54
CA ASP A 19 -0.56 -6.10 -2.40
C ASP A 19 -0.97 -7.58 -2.39
N LEU A 20 -1.33 -8.14 -1.24
CA LEU A 20 -1.88 -9.50 -1.14
C LEU A 20 -3.18 -9.66 -1.92
N PHE A 21 -4.05 -8.65 -1.88
CA PHE A 21 -5.29 -8.65 -2.67
C PHE A 21 -4.99 -8.68 -4.17
N TRP A 22 -4.12 -7.79 -4.67
CA TRP A 22 -3.71 -7.77 -6.07
C TRP A 22 -2.97 -9.05 -6.49
N PHE A 23 -2.14 -9.59 -5.60
CA PHE A 23 -1.42 -10.83 -5.83
C PHE A 23 -2.38 -12.02 -5.91
N GLY A 24 -3.33 -12.11 -4.98
CA GLY A 24 -4.38 -13.14 -5.00
C GLY A 24 -5.20 -13.09 -6.28
N GLU A 25 -5.55 -11.88 -6.73
CA GLU A 25 -6.24 -11.69 -8.00
C GLU A 25 -5.40 -12.15 -9.20
N ARG A 26 -4.11 -11.80 -9.27
CA ARG A 26 -3.20 -12.32 -10.30
C ARG A 26 -3.08 -13.84 -10.28
N VAL A 27 -3.03 -14.46 -9.09
CA VAL A 27 -2.98 -15.92 -8.94
C VAL A 27 -4.29 -16.56 -9.40
N LEU A 28 -5.43 -15.99 -9.05
CA LEU A 28 -6.73 -16.46 -9.52
C LEU A 28 -6.86 -16.31 -11.04
N SER A 29 -6.40 -15.18 -11.58
CA SER A 29 -6.42 -14.90 -13.02
C SER A 29 -5.56 -15.90 -13.81
N MET A 30 -4.47 -16.41 -13.22
CA MET A 30 -3.68 -17.50 -13.80
C MET A 30 -4.44 -18.84 -13.85
N LEU A 31 -5.47 -19.01 -13.03
CA LEU A 31 -6.35 -20.18 -12.98
C LEU A 31 -7.65 -19.98 -13.78
N ASP A 32 -7.67 -18.99 -14.70
CA ASP A 32 -8.86 -18.56 -15.46
C ASP A 32 -10.04 -18.09 -14.59
N PHE A 33 -9.78 -17.75 -13.32
CA PHE A 33 -10.77 -17.19 -12.40
C PHE A 33 -10.47 -15.71 -12.15
N SER A 34 -11.43 -14.83 -12.40
CA SER A 34 -11.29 -13.38 -12.15
C SER A 34 -12.37 -12.94 -11.17
N LEU A 35 -11.97 -12.52 -9.97
CA LEU A 35 -12.81 -11.77 -9.04
C LEU A 35 -13.15 -10.40 -9.62
N PHE A 36 -12.27 -9.85 -10.47
CA PHE A 36 -12.53 -8.61 -11.19
C PHE A 36 -13.67 -8.71 -12.19
N ASP A 37 -13.97 -9.89 -12.73
CA ASP A 37 -15.12 -10.08 -13.64
C ASP A 37 -16.46 -9.92 -12.92
N PHE A 38 -16.49 -10.18 -11.61
CA PHE A 38 -17.67 -9.98 -10.76
C PHE A 38 -17.73 -8.58 -10.15
N MET A 39 -16.70 -7.74 -10.33
CA MET A 39 -16.59 -6.46 -9.65
C MET A 39 -16.66 -5.28 -10.64
N PRO A 40 -17.47 -4.24 -10.35
CA PRO A 40 -17.53 -3.03 -11.17
C PRO A 40 -16.13 -2.42 -11.41
N SER A 41 -15.82 -2.08 -12.65
CA SER A 41 -14.56 -1.42 -13.04
C SER A 41 -14.25 -0.15 -12.23
N THR A 42 -15.29 0.55 -11.76
CA THR A 42 -15.16 1.69 -10.84
C THR A 42 -14.48 1.31 -9.52
N LEU A 43 -14.83 0.17 -8.92
CA LEU A 43 -14.23 -0.29 -7.67
C LEU A 43 -12.77 -0.70 -7.87
N ILE A 44 -12.47 -1.37 -8.98
CA ILE A 44 -11.10 -1.76 -9.35
C ILE A 44 -10.21 -0.53 -9.49
N ASN A 45 -10.69 0.49 -10.22
CA ASN A 45 -9.98 1.76 -10.37
C ASN A 45 -9.80 2.49 -9.04
N LEU A 46 -10.78 2.42 -8.14
CA LEU A 46 -10.71 3.05 -6.82
C LEU A 46 -9.68 2.36 -5.92
N VAL A 47 -9.61 1.03 -5.95
CA VAL A 47 -8.57 0.24 -5.27
C VAL A 47 -7.20 0.52 -5.89
N GLY A 48 -7.11 0.63 -7.20
CA GLY A 48 -5.87 1.01 -7.90
C GLY A 48 -5.37 2.39 -7.48
N LEU A 49 -6.26 3.39 -7.48
CA LEU A 49 -5.95 4.75 -7.01
C LEU A 49 -5.55 4.76 -5.53
N ALA A 50 -6.27 4.02 -4.68
CA ALA A 50 -5.94 3.90 -3.27
C ALA A 50 -4.55 3.27 -3.08
N SER A 51 -4.19 2.26 -3.88
CA SER A 51 -2.87 1.62 -3.87
C SER A 51 -1.77 2.63 -4.22
N SER A 52 -1.95 3.42 -5.29
CA SER A 52 -1.00 4.46 -5.69
C SER A 52 -0.88 5.56 -4.64
N LEU A 53 -1.98 5.99 -4.04
CA LEU A 53 -1.98 6.98 -2.95
C LEU A 53 -1.24 6.45 -1.72
N LEU A 54 -1.46 5.19 -1.34
CA LEU A 54 -0.78 4.55 -0.21
C LEU A 54 0.73 4.47 -0.42
N LEU A 55 1.17 4.15 -1.65
CA LEU A 55 2.58 4.22 -2.03
C LEU A 55 3.16 5.62 -1.87
N ILE A 56 2.45 6.66 -2.30
CA ILE A 56 2.91 8.06 -2.15
C ILE A 56 3.02 8.41 -0.67
N VAL A 57 2.00 8.13 0.14
CA VAL A 57 2.03 8.41 1.59
C VAL A 57 3.17 7.65 2.26
N PHE A 58 3.38 6.38 1.90
CA PHE A 58 4.49 5.59 2.41
C PHE A 58 5.85 6.21 2.07
N ASN A 59 6.08 6.60 0.81
CA ASN A 59 7.31 7.25 0.39
C ASN A 59 7.53 8.60 1.10
N VAL A 60 6.48 9.41 1.27
CA VAL A 60 6.57 10.68 2.02
C VAL A 60 6.93 10.44 3.49
N LEU A 61 6.31 9.44 4.12
CA LEU A 61 6.62 9.07 5.50
C LEU A 61 8.05 8.53 5.62
N LEU A 62 8.55 7.77 4.64
CA LEU A 62 9.94 7.33 4.58
C LEU A 62 10.90 8.51 4.43
N ILE A 63 10.63 9.49 3.57
CA ILE A 63 11.45 10.70 3.43
C ILE A 63 11.51 11.47 4.76
N GLY A 64 10.36 11.63 5.42
CA GLY A 64 10.27 12.28 6.74
C GLY A 64 11.02 11.51 7.84
N LEU A 65 11.04 10.18 7.78
CA LEU A 65 11.80 9.33 8.69
C LEU A 65 13.29 9.30 8.36
N LEU A 66 13.68 9.26 7.09
CA LEU A 66 15.08 9.34 6.65
C LEU A 66 15.72 10.64 7.12
N GLY A 67 15.01 11.77 7.01
CA GLY A 67 15.48 13.03 7.58
C GLY A 67 15.69 12.96 9.10
N ARG A 68 14.88 12.17 9.82
CA ARG A 68 15.03 11.97 11.29
C ARG A 68 16.05 10.91 11.68
N LEU A 69 16.24 9.88 10.86
CA LEU A 69 17.23 8.82 11.05
C LEU A 69 18.64 9.31 10.71
N GLN A 70 18.80 10.13 9.67
CA GLN A 70 20.07 10.79 9.36
C GLN A 70 20.50 11.80 10.45
N LEU A 71 19.54 12.41 11.15
CA LEU A 71 19.81 13.28 12.31
C LEU A 71 20.23 12.48 13.56
N LYS A 72 20.10 11.16 13.55
CA LYS A 72 20.61 10.28 14.61
C LYS A 72 21.88 9.58 14.09
N ALA A 73 22.88 10.38 13.76
CA ALA A 73 24.26 9.90 13.73
C ALA A 73 24.75 9.83 15.18
N GLU A 74 24.73 8.63 15.74
CA GLU A 74 25.52 8.27 16.92
C GLU A 74 26.13 6.89 16.68
#